data_AF-A0AAU9XKV1-F1
#
_entry.id   AF-A0AAU9XKV1-F1
#
_cell.length_a   1.000
_cell.length_b   1.000
_cell.length_c   1.000
_cell.angle_alpha   90.00
_cell.angle_beta   90.00
_cell.angle_gamma   90.00
#
_symmetry.space_group_name_H-M   'P 1'
#
loop_
_entity.id
_entity.type
_entity.pdbx_description
1 polymer ?
#
loop_
_entity_poly.entity_id
_entity_poly.type
_entity_poly.pdbx_seq_one_letter_code
_entity_poly.pdbx_strand_id
1 'polypeptide(L)'
;MFYYLINNPGNPVFSCPTEVQLINPTTKEIQEGDWFDGYKTKKQHPMYMTSGMEYGSHRPTVHTMPTSFHAKSQKFSEHLGTCGMYRDQSLNTSMDKSIV
;
A
#
# COMPACT_ATOMS: atom_id res chain seq x y z
N MET A 1 4.94 -21.36 8.82
CA MET A 1 5.07 -20.28 7.82
C MET A 1 3.82 -19.41 7.93
N PHE A 2 3.91 -18.32 8.68
CA PHE A 2 2.76 -17.45 8.93
C PHE A 2 2.55 -16.55 7.72
N TYR A 3 1.45 -16.78 7.00
CA TYR A 3 1.03 -15.93 5.89
C TYR A 3 0.57 -14.58 6.45
N TYR A 4 1.39 -13.55 6.29
CA TYR A 4 0.94 -12.18 6.53
C TYR A 4 0.06 -11.78 5.35
N LEU A 5 -1.26 -11.80 5.56
CA LEU A 5 -2.20 -11.17 4.64
C LEU A 5 -1.89 -9.67 4.62
N ILE A 6 -1.35 -9.18 3.50
CA ILE A 6 -1.11 -7.76 3.29
C ILE A 6 -2.48 -7.09 3.17
N ASN A 7 -3.00 -6.57 4.28
CA ASN A 7 -4.33 -5.95 4.35
C ASN A 7 -4.41 -4.59 3.61
N ASN A 8 -3.27 -4.09 3.11
CA ASN A 8 -3.19 -2.93 2.22
C ASN A 8 -1.94 -3.08 1.34
N PRO A 9 -2.05 -3.58 0.09
CA PRO A 9 -0.89 -3.77 -0.79
C PRO A 9 -0.21 -2.46 -1.19
N GLY A 10 -0.81 -1.30 -0.85
CA GLY A 10 -0.26 0.00 -1.19
C GLY A 10 -0.21 0.19 -2.70
N ASN A 11 0.84 0.85 -3.19
CA ASN A 11 1.03 1.05 -4.62
C ASN A 11 1.36 -0.29 -5.32
N PRO A 12 0.60 -0.70 -6.36
CA PRO A 12 0.86 -1.93 -7.13
C PRO A 12 2.21 -1.92 -7.87
N VAL A 13 2.91 -0.80 -7.98
CA VAL A 13 4.30 -0.82 -8.49
C VAL A 13 5.26 -1.46 -7.48
N PHE A 14 4.93 -1.46 -6.18
CA PHE A 14 5.84 -1.88 -5.10
C PHE A 14 5.31 -3.06 -4.28
N SER A 15 4.03 -3.41 -4.39
CA SER A 15 3.51 -4.65 -3.78
C SER A 15 3.96 -5.82 -4.63
N CYS A 16 4.77 -6.74 -4.11
CA CYS A 16 5.00 -8.01 -4.78
C CYS A 16 4.05 -9.04 -4.14
N PRO A 17 2.81 -9.25 -4.62
CA PRO A 17 1.93 -10.23 -4.03
C PRO A 17 2.55 -11.63 -4.19
N THR A 18 2.72 -12.34 -3.07
CA THR A 18 3.22 -13.72 -3.07
C THR A 18 2.19 -14.71 -3.65
N GLU A 19 0.92 -14.31 -3.74
CA GLU A 19 -0.14 -15.07 -4.37
C GLU A 19 -0.66 -14.34 -5.62
N VAL A 20 -0.28 -14.86 -6.78
CA VAL A 20 -0.99 -14.58 -8.04
C VAL A 20 -2.27 -15.40 -8.02
N GLN A 21 -3.29 -14.94 -7.29
CA GLN A 21 -4.66 -15.43 -7.51
C GLN A 21 -5.27 -14.58 -8.63
N LEU A 22 -4.78 -14.77 -9.86
CA LEU A 22 -5.53 -14.42 -11.07
C LEU A 22 -6.69 -15.43 -11.22
N ILE A 23 -7.58 -15.50 -10.23
CA ILE A 23 -8.82 -16.26 -10.34
C ILE A 23 -9.88 -15.27 -10.79
N ASN A 24 -10.13 -15.19 -12.09
CA ASN A 24 -11.45 -14.81 -12.56
C ASN A 24 -12.40 -15.93 -12.09
N PRO A 25 -13.42 -15.66 -11.24
CA PRO A 25 -14.31 -16.70 -10.73
C PRO A 25 -15.11 -17.42 -11.83
N THR A 26 -15.04 -16.94 -13.07
CA THR A 26 -15.83 -17.42 -14.22
C THR A 26 -15.05 -18.34 -15.17
N THR A 27 -13.72 -18.34 -15.17
CA THR A 27 -12.91 -19.15 -16.09
C THR A 27 -11.58 -19.50 -15.45
N LYS A 28 -11.35 -20.79 -15.18
CA LYS A 28 -10.10 -21.37 -14.65
C LYS A 28 -8.99 -21.34 -15.73
N GLU A 29 -8.68 -20.17 -16.26
CA GLU A 29 -7.58 -19.98 -17.21
C GLU A 29 -6.46 -19.20 -16.50
N ILE A 30 -5.29 -19.82 -16.43
CA ILE A 30 -4.07 -19.16 -15.97
C ILE A 30 -3.70 -18.16 -17.06
N GLN A 31 -3.93 -16.86 -16.81
CA GLN A 31 -3.44 -15.83 -17.72
C GLN A 31 -1.91 -15.73 -17.58
N GLU A 32 -1.20 -16.16 -18.62
CA GLU A 32 0.25 -16.04 -18.76
C GLU A 32 0.62 -14.59 -19.07
N GLY A 33 0.51 -13.73 -18.06
CA GLY A 33 0.78 -12.29 -18.18
C GLY A 33 1.41 -11.71 -16.93
N ASP A 34 2.14 -10.60 -17.08
CA ASP A 34 2.67 -9.83 -15.97
C ASP A 34 1.53 -9.39 -15.04
N TRP A 35 1.75 -9.45 -13.72
CA TRP A 35 0.73 -9.13 -12.73
C TRP A 35 0.33 -7.64 -12.71
N PHE A 36 1.18 -6.76 -13.27
CA PHE A 36 0.94 -5.33 -13.39
C PHE A 36 1.33 -4.80 -14.78
N ASP A 37 0.33 -4.41 -15.57
CA ASP A 37 0.49 -3.92 -16.96
C ASP A 37 0.72 -2.39 -17.04
N GLY A 38 0.98 -1.74 -15.90
CA GLY A 38 1.06 -0.28 -15.81
C GLY A 38 -0.30 0.39 -15.59
N TYR A 39 -0.30 1.73 -15.60
CA TYR A 39 -1.52 2.50 -15.51
C TYR A 39 -2.16 2.60 -16.89
N LYS A 40 -3.40 2.15 -17.03
CA LYS A 40 -4.11 2.16 -18.32
C LYS A 40 -4.26 3.58 -18.84
N THR A 41 -3.52 3.91 -19.89
CA THR A 41 -3.63 5.20 -20.57
C THR A 41 -4.89 5.22 -21.43
N LYS A 42 -5.65 6.32 -21.37
CA LYS A 42 -6.78 6.51 -22.28
C LYS A 42 -6.25 6.69 -23.71
N LYS A 43 -6.84 5.98 -24.66
CA LYS A 43 -6.52 6.15 -26.09
C LYS A 43 -6.97 7.54 -26.55
N GLN A 44 -6.02 8.44 -26.76
CA GLN A 44 -6.26 9.80 -27.22
C GLN A 44 -5.75 9.96 -28.65
N HIS A 45 -6.42 10.81 -29.41
CA HIS A 45 -5.95 11.17 -30.75
C HIS A 45 -4.60 11.90 -30.67
N PRO A 46 -3.60 11.57 -31.50
CA PRO A 46 -2.26 12.16 -31.41
C PRO A 46 -2.21 13.69 -31.46
N MET A 47 -3.10 14.33 -32.23
CA MET A 47 -3.20 15.80 -32.32
C MET A 47 -3.74 16.47 -31.05
N TYR A 48 -4.30 15.71 -30.12
CA TYR A 48 -4.92 16.21 -28.88
C TYR A 48 -4.22 15.65 -27.63
N MET A 49 -2.93 15.30 -27.75
CA MET A 49 -2.12 14.90 -26.60
C MET A 49 -1.67 16.12 -25.79
N THR A 50 -1.69 15.99 -24.47
CA THR A 50 -1.21 17.02 -23.54
C THR A 50 0.01 16.49 -22.78
N SER A 51 0.85 17.38 -22.26
CA SER A 51 2.05 16.98 -21.49
C SER A 51 1.71 16.21 -20.21
N GLY A 52 0.55 16.45 -19.59
CA GLY A 52 0.10 15.71 -18.41
C GLY A 52 -0.17 14.22 -18.69
N MET A 53 -0.42 13.85 -19.94
CA MET A 53 -0.65 12.46 -20.34
C MET A 53 0.64 11.63 -20.35
N GLU A 54 1.80 12.26 -20.30
CA GLU A 54 3.10 11.59 -20.19
C GLU A 54 3.26 10.89 -18.83
N TYR A 55 2.65 11.45 -17.78
CA TYR A 55 2.70 10.82 -16.46
C TYR A 55 1.84 9.54 -16.44
N GLY A 56 2.48 8.41 -16.13
CA GLY A 56 1.82 7.11 -16.07
C GLY A 56 1.53 6.48 -17.44
N SER A 57 2.01 7.06 -18.56
CA SER A 57 1.86 6.48 -19.90
C SER A 57 2.74 5.24 -20.11
N HIS A 58 3.85 5.15 -19.37
CA HIS A 58 4.83 4.08 -19.45
C HIS A 58 4.64 3.07 -18.32
N ARG A 59 4.64 1.78 -18.68
CA ARG A 59 4.65 0.69 -17.70
C ARG A 59 5.99 0.63 -16.95
N PRO A 60 5.99 0.31 -15.65
CA PRO A 60 7.24 0.07 -14.93
C PRO A 60 7.96 -1.16 -15.50
N THR A 61 9.28 -1.14 -15.45
CA THR A 61 10.13 -2.24 -15.92
C THR A 61 11.03 -2.74 -14.79
N VAL A 62 11.64 -3.92 -14.97
CA VAL A 62 12.59 -4.52 -14.00
C VAL A 62 13.75 -3.58 -13.68
N HIS A 63 14.16 -2.72 -14.62
CA HIS A 63 15.24 -1.76 -14.44
C HIS A 63 14.84 -0.52 -13.62
N THR A 64 13.55 -0.23 -13.53
CA THR A 64 13.01 0.90 -12.75
C THR A 64 12.52 0.50 -11.36
N MET A 65 12.31 -0.80 -11.14
CA MET A 65 11.81 -1.31 -9.87
C MET A 65 12.94 -1.49 -8.84
N PRO A 66 12.67 -1.24 -7.55
CA PRO A 66 13.62 -1.55 -6.49
C PRO A 66 13.79 -3.07 -6.36
N THR A 67 15.00 -3.51 -6.02
CA THR A 67 15.31 -4.93 -5.79
C THR A 67 14.66 -5.48 -4.53
N SER A 68 14.43 -4.64 -3.53
CA SER A 68 13.72 -4.99 -2.31
C SER A 68 12.78 -3.87 -1.87
N PHE A 69 11.65 -4.26 -1.29
CA PHE A 69 10.69 -3.35 -0.67
C PHE A 69 10.39 -3.82 0.76
N HIS A 70 10.56 -2.92 1.73
CA HIS A 70 10.34 -3.20 3.15
C HIS A 70 9.10 -2.46 3.64
N ALA A 71 7.93 -3.05 3.38
CA ALA A 71 6.66 -2.50 3.83
C ALA A 71 6.62 -2.41 5.36
N LYS A 72 6.17 -1.26 5.89
CA LYS A 72 5.93 -1.11 7.33
C LYS A 72 4.53 -1.60 7.68
N SER A 73 4.45 -2.59 8.56
CA SER A 73 3.19 -3.01 9.14
C SER A 73 2.76 -2.04 10.24
N GLN A 74 1.53 -1.54 10.15
CA GLN A 74 0.89 -0.76 11.21
C GLN A 74 0.02 -1.63 12.14
N LYS A 75 0.11 -2.98 12.04
CA LYS A 75 -0.76 -3.89 12.80
C LYS A 75 -0.69 -3.67 14.32
N PHE A 76 0.47 -3.29 14.84
CA PHE A 76 0.64 -2.97 16.25
C PHE A 76 -0.15 -1.72 16.68
N SER A 77 -0.16 -0.67 15.85
CA SER A 77 -0.76 0.63 16.17
C SER A 77 -2.18 0.81 15.62
N GLU A 78 -2.64 -0.06 14.73
CA GLU A 78 -3.94 0.01 14.05
C GLU A 78 -5.10 0.14 15.05
N HIS A 79 -5.08 -0.67 16.11
CA HIS A 79 -6.11 -0.63 17.15
C HIS A 79 -6.13 0.67 17.96
N LEU A 80 -4.99 1.38 18.08
CA LEU A 80 -4.90 2.65 18.81
C LEU A 80 -5.61 3.79 18.06
N GLY A 81 -5.66 3.71 16.72
CA GLY A 81 -6.35 4.72 15.90
C GLY A 81 -7.87 4.72 16.07
N THR A 82 -8.45 3.58 16.43
CA THR A 82 -9.90 3.43 16.67
C THR A 82 -10.36 4.21 17.90
N CYS A 83 -9.48 4.38 18.89
CA CYS A 83 -9.80 4.94 20.20
C CYS A 83 -9.87 6.48 20.23
N GLY A 84 -9.45 7.16 19.16
CA GLY A 84 -9.34 8.63 19.13
C GLY A 84 -8.14 9.16 19.91
N MET A 85 -8.08 10.49 20.10
CA MET A 85 -6.97 11.14 20.81
C MET A 85 -7.03 10.86 22.31
N TYR A 86 -5.88 10.54 22.93
CA TYR A 86 -5.77 10.37 24.37
C TYR A 86 -6.23 11.62 25.14
N ARG A 87 -6.93 11.42 26.26
CA ARG A 87 -7.33 12.46 27.20
C ARG A 87 -7.00 11.98 28.61
N ASP A 88 -6.27 12.80 29.35
CA ASP A 88 -6.06 12.58 30.77
C ASP A 88 -7.28 13.08 31.55
N GLN A 89 -7.91 12.17 32.31
CA GLN A 89 -9.02 12.47 33.22
C GLN A 89 -8.67 12.06 34.66
N SER A 90 -7.38 11.86 34.96
CA SER A 90 -6.90 11.49 36.28
C SER A 90 -6.87 12.71 37.22
N LEU A 91 -6.94 12.45 38.52
CA LEU A 91 -6.74 13.45 39.57
C LEU A 91 -5.30 13.37 40.06
N ASN A 92 -4.68 14.51 40.36
CA ASN A 92 -3.38 14.52 40.99
C ASN A 92 -3.48 14.03 42.45
N THR A 93 -2.82 12.91 42.75
CA THR A 93 -2.76 12.31 44.08
C THR A 93 -1.34 12.29 44.65
N SER A 94 -0.38 12.96 44.00
CA SER A 94 0.99 13.01 44.51
C SER A 94 1.04 13.78 45.82
N MET A 95 1.66 13.19 46.85
CA MET A 95 2.02 13.94 48.06
C MET A 95 3.19 14.88 47.75
N ASP A 96 3.14 16.09 48.31
CA ASP A 96 4.22 17.05 48.18
C ASP A 96 5.51 16.47 48.77
N LYS A 97 6.54 16.41 47.92
CA LYS A 97 7.88 15.97 48.35
C LYS A 97 8.66 17.21 48.76
N SER A 98 8.74 17.47 50.05
CA SER A 98 9.76 18.39 50.57
C SER A 98 11.12 17.69 50.51
N ILE A 99 12.08 18.33 49.86
CA ILE A 99 13.49 17.96 50.02
C ILE A 99 13.97 18.81 51.19
N VAL A 100 14.23 18.15 52.33
CA VAL A 100 14.85 18.75 53.50
C VAL A 100 16.35 18.87 53.27
#